data_AF-A0A7Z7YRQ8-F1
#
_entry.id   AF-A0A7Z7YRQ8-F1
#
_cell.length_a   1.000
_cell.length_b   1.000
_cell.length_c   1.000
_cell.angle_alpha   90.00
_cell.angle_beta   90.00
_cell.angle_gamma   90.00
#
_symmetry.space_group_name_H-M   'P 1'
#
loop_
_entity.id
_entity.type
_entity.pdbx_description
1 polymer ?
#
loop_
_entity_poly.entity_id
_entity_poly.type
_entity_poly.pdbx_seq_one_letter_code
_entity_poly.pdbx_strand_id
1 'polypeptide(L)' 'YTTHQLAMISYFKNGTIHSIAAYIKRIDTLKRYITISNENGSQTMQLEFAVLCHIE' A
#
# COMPACT_ATOMS: atom_id res chain seq x y z
N TYR A 1 5.35 19.93 8.03
CA TYR A 1 4.41 18.86 8.41
C TYR A 1 4.02 18.10 7.15
N THR A 2 4.66 16.97 6.88
CA THR A 2 4.26 16.08 5.79
C THR A 2 3.03 15.31 6.27
N THR A 3 1.86 15.71 5.79
CA THR A 3 0.61 14.97 5.99
C THR A 3 0.77 13.60 5.33
N HIS A 4 0.87 12.57 6.15
CA HIS A 4 0.67 11.21 5.68
C HIS A 4 -0.82 11.10 5.39
N GLN A 5 -1.20 11.15 4.11
CA GLN A 5 -2.59 10.96 3.70
C GLN A 5 -2.89 9.45 3.71
N LEU A 6 -3.99 9.10 4.37
CA LEU A 6 -4.52 7.75 4.36
C LEU A 6 -5.04 7.48 2.94
N ALA A 7 -4.55 6.43 2.30
CA ALA A 7 -4.96 6.04 0.96
C ALA A 7 -5.70 4.70 1.02
N MET A 8 -6.72 4.55 0.19
CA MET A 8 -7.39 3.27 0.00
C MET A 8 -6.62 2.48 -1.06
N ILE A 9 -5.97 1.40 -0.65
CA ILE A 9 -5.08 0.60 -1.50
C ILE A 9 -5.75 -0.73 -1.79
N SER A 10 -6.10 -0.94 -3.06
CA SER A 10 -6.67 -2.19 -3.56
C SER A 10 -5.61 -3.05 -4.25
N TYR A 11 -5.48 -4.30 -3.83
CA TYR A 11 -4.51 -5.25 -4.35
C TYR A 11 -5.10 -6.66 -4.50
N PHE A 12 -4.59 -7.41 -5.47
CA PHE A 12 -5.00 -8.78 -5.71
C PHE A 12 -4.17 -9.75 -4.87
N LYS A 13 -4.84 -10.67 -4.15
CA LYS A 13 -4.19 -11.72 -3.38
C LYS A 13 -5.06 -12.96 -3.37
N ASN A 14 -4.46 -14.11 -3.65
CA ASN A 14 -5.12 -15.42 -3.59
C ASN A 14 -6.44 -15.51 -4.38
N GLY A 15 -6.52 -14.89 -5.56
CA GLY A 15 -7.72 -14.95 -6.40
C GLY A 15 -8.78 -13.88 -6.10
N THR A 16 -8.57 -13.04 -5.09
CA THR A 16 -9.54 -12.04 -4.63
C THR A 16 -8.91 -10.65 -4.55
N ILE A 17 -9.70 -9.61 -4.77
CA ILE A 17 -9.29 -8.21 -4.54
C ILE A 17 -9.49 -7.89 -3.06
N HIS A 18 -8.43 -7.42 -2.42
CA HIS A 18 -8.43 -6.89 -1.06
C HIS A 18 -8.24 -5.38 -1.11
N SER A 19 -8.91 -4.65 -0.21
CA SER A 19 -8.71 -3.21 -0.05
C SER A 19 -8.34 -2.90 1.39
N ILE A 20 -7.35 -2.04 1.57
CA ILE A 20 -6.88 -1.60 2.88
C ILE A 20 -6.66 -0.10 2.91
N ALA A 21 -7.17 0.56 3.95
CA ALA A 21 -6.81 1.94 4.24
C ALA A 21 -5.43 1.96 4.93
N ALA A 22 -4.43 2.55 4.27
CA ALA A 22 -3.07 2.55 4.75
C ALA A 22 -2.28 3.78 4.29
N TYR A 23 -1.23 4.11 5.03
CA TYR A 23 -0.28 5.15 4.68
C TYR A 23 0.84 4.58 3.81
N ILE A 24 1.12 5.21 2.67
CA ILE A 24 2.28 4.85 1.85
C ILE A 24 3.54 5.44 2.50
N LYS A 25 4.39 4.59 3.06
CA LYS A 25 5.66 5.01 3.68
C LYS A 25 6.79 5.16 2.67
N ARG A 26 6.82 4.30 1.66
CA ARG A 26 7.88 4.30 0.64
C ARG A 26 7.36 3.74 -0.67
N ILE A 27 7.82 4.35 -1.76
CA ILE A 27 7.62 3.85 -3.12
C ILE A 27 9.01 3.56 -3.68
N ASP A 28 9.26 2.31 -4.07
CA ASP A 28 10.51 1.90 -4.70
C ASP A 28 10.24 1.54 -6.16
N THR A 29 10.51 2.47 -7.07
CA THR A 29 10.22 2.31 -8.51
C THR A 29 11.20 1.39 -9.21
N LEU A 30 12.43 1.25 -8.69
CA LEU A 30 13.44 0.34 -9.21
C LEU A 30 13.06 -1.11 -8.91
N LYS A 31 12.66 -1.37 -7.66
CA LYS A 31 12.20 -2.70 -7.23
C LYS A 31 10.71 -2.94 -7.45
N ARG A 32 9.98 -1.93 -7.93
CA ARG A 32 8.54 -1.97 -8.30
C ARG A 32 7.64 -2.45 -7.17
N TYR A 33 7.80 -1.89 -5.96
CA TYR A 33 6.90 -2.13 -4.84
C TYR A 33 6.62 -0.86 -4.04
N ILE A 34 5.51 -0.86 -3.32
CA ILE A 34 5.22 0.12 -2.26
C ILE A 34 5.32 -0.55 -0.89
N THR A 35 5.75 0.23 0.11
CA THR A 35 5.63 -0.15 1.52
C THR A 35 4.53 0.68 2.15
N ILE A 36 3.53 -0.02 2.68
CA ILE A 36 2.35 0.58 3.31
C ILE A 36 2.40 0.32 4.81
N SER A 37 1.75 1.18 5.58
CA SER A 37 1.64 1.07 7.03
C SER A 37 0.20 1.28 7.45
N ASN A 38 -0.27 0.49 8.42
CA ASN A 38 -1.59 0.70 9.01
C ASN A 38 -1.69 2.04 9.76
N GLU A 39 -2.90 2.42 10.17
CA GLU A 39 -3.18 3.69 10.85
C GLU A 39 -2.34 3.91 12.12
N ASN A 40 -2.05 2.82 12.84
CA ASN A 40 -1.23 2.86 14.05
C ASN A 40 0.28 2.88 13.79
N GLY A 41 0.73 2.81 12.53
CA GLY A 41 2.15 2.86 12.18
C GLY A 41 2.96 1.59 12.50
N SER A 42 2.38 0.65 13.26
CA SER A 42 3.06 -0.54 13.81
C SER A 42 3.16 -1.72 12.84
N GLN A 43 2.20 -1.87 11.93
CA GLN A 43 2.22 -2.95 10.94
C GLN A 43 2.57 -2.38 9.58
N THR A 44 3.64 -2.92 8.99
CA THR A 44 4.06 -2.56 7.63
C THR A 44 3.92 -3.76 6.71
N MET A 45 3.54 -3.49 5.47
CA MET A 45 3.37 -4.49 4.43
C MET A 45 3.98 -3.98 3.13
N GLN A 46 4.57 -4.90 2.36
CA GLN A 46 5.05 -4.60 1.02
C GLN A 46 4.06 -5.15 -0.01
N LEU A 47 3.75 -4.32 -1.00
CA LEU A 47 2.89 -4.66 -2.13
C LEU A 47 3.65 -4.40 -3.42
N GLU A 48 3.85 -5.44 -4.22
CA GLU A 48 4.43 -5.31 -5.55
C GLU A 48 3.47 -4.58 -6.49
N PHE A 49 4.01 -3.81 -7.43
CA PHE A 49 3.18 -3.09 -8.40
C PHE A 49 2.34 -4.05 -9.25
N ALA A 50 2.83 -5.28 -9.48
CA ALA A 50 2.13 -6.31 -10.24
C ALA A 50 0.80 -6.74 -9.61
N VAL A 51 0.65 -6.58 -8.28
CA VAL A 51 -0.57 -6.96 -7.57
C VAL A 51 -1.47 -5.75 -7.25
N LEU A 52 -1.00 -4.53 -7.47
CA LEU A 52 -1.79 -3.32 -7.21
C LEU A 52 -2.85 -3.14 -8.30
N CYS A 53 -4.10 -2.97 -7.88
CA CYS A 53 -5.22 -2.70 -8.78
C CYS A 53 -5.56 -1.21 -8.80
N HIS A 54 -5.61 -0.57 -7.63
CA HIS A 54 -6.05 0.82 -7.49
C HIS A 54 -5.52 1.46 -6.20
N ILE A 55 -5.30 2.79 -6.23
CA ILE A 55 -4.91 3.61 -5.08
C ILE A 55 -5.71 4.93 -5.19
N GLU A 56 -6.50 5.24 -4.16
CA GLU A 56 -7.30 6.49 -4.01
C GLU A 56 -6.90 7.27 -2.76
#